data_AF-A0A096FDA0-F1
#
_entry.id   AF-A0A096FDA0-F1
#
_cell.length_a   1.000
_cell.length_b   1.000
_cell.length_c   1.000
_cell.angle_alpha   90.00
_cell.angle_beta   90.00
_cell.angle_gamma   90.00
#
_symmetry.space_group_name_H-M   'P 1'
#
loop_
_entity.id
_entity.type
_entity.pdbx_description
1 polymer ?
#
loop_
_entity_poly.entity_id
_entity_poly.type
_entity_poly.pdbx_seq_one_letter_code
_entity_poly.pdbx_strand_id
1 'polypeptide(L)'
;MLDALQLDRFVGIPYCPRHMDCADLALLLQRELFGRTVVLAGKRVRPLELDAQAAAIAGYCSELGTAVEFPQDGDAVLMRDFDAAQAGHIGTYVFTNYAPHVLHTSHKLGSSVLHRVQDLQGYGLIVEGYYRWK
;
A
#
# COMPACT_ATOMS: atom_id res chain seq x y z
N MET A 1 8.68 11.42 12.50
CA MET A 1 8.17 10.12 12.95
C MET A 1 6.70 10.31 13.21
N LEU A 2 5.85 9.63 12.45
CA LEU A 2 4.40 9.68 12.65
C LEU A 2 4.05 9.17 14.07
N ASP A 3 3.15 9.87 14.74
CA ASP A 3 2.62 9.42 16.02
C ASP A 3 1.69 8.21 15.80
N ALA A 4 1.75 7.21 16.68
CA ALA A 4 0.89 6.03 16.63
C ALA A 4 -0.60 6.42 16.64
N LEU A 5 -0.98 7.46 17.38
CA LEU A 5 -2.35 8.00 17.42
C LEU A 5 -2.85 8.49 16.05
N GLN A 6 -1.94 8.97 15.19
CA GLN A 6 -2.30 9.42 13.84
C GLN A 6 -2.51 8.25 12.87
N LEU A 7 -1.92 7.09 13.14
CA LEU A 7 -2.05 5.87 12.33
C LEU A 7 -3.29 5.06 12.73
N ASP A 8 -3.65 5.04 14.01
CA ASP A 8 -4.79 4.26 14.53
C ASP A 8 -6.10 4.56 13.81
N ARG A 9 -6.35 5.82 13.42
CA ARG A 9 -7.56 6.21 12.67
C ARG A 9 -7.67 5.57 11.29
N PHE A 10 -6.57 5.02 10.76
CA PHE A 10 -6.53 4.35 9.47
C PHE A 10 -6.46 2.83 9.58
N VAL A 11 -6.39 2.28 10.79
CA VAL A 11 -6.52 0.84 11.03
C VAL A 11 -8.00 0.50 11.17
N GLY A 12 -8.43 -0.63 10.57
CA GLY A 12 -9.82 -1.08 10.61
C GLY A 12 -10.76 -0.43 9.59
N ILE A 13 -10.26 0.37 8.65
CA ILE A 13 -11.06 0.88 7.52
C ILE A 13 -11.53 -0.31 6.68
N PRO A 14 -12.85 -0.50 6.47
CA PRO A 14 -13.36 -1.64 5.72
C PRO A 14 -12.85 -1.67 4.28
N TYR A 15 -12.43 -2.86 3.84
CA TYR A 15 -12.07 -3.10 2.46
C TYR A 15 -13.32 -3.06 1.59
N CYS A 16 -13.27 -2.30 0.50
CA CYS A 16 -14.30 -2.31 -0.52
C CYS A 16 -13.64 -2.27 -1.91
N PRO A 17 -13.79 -3.31 -2.76
CA PRO A 17 -13.13 -3.34 -4.06
C PRO A 17 -13.57 -2.18 -4.98
N ARG A 18 -14.74 -1.58 -4.73
CA ARG A 18 -15.29 -0.47 -5.52
C ARG A 18 -14.93 0.93 -5.02
N HIS A 19 -14.57 1.08 -3.75
CA HIS A 19 -14.45 2.41 -3.11
C HIS A 19 -13.26 2.57 -2.16
N MET A 20 -12.69 1.47 -1.66
CA MET A 20 -11.66 1.48 -0.63
C MET A 20 -10.81 0.20 -0.72
N ASP A 21 -10.03 0.08 -1.79
CA ASP A 21 -9.05 -1.00 -1.91
C ASP A 21 -7.64 -0.58 -1.45
N CYS A 22 -6.65 -1.44 -1.67
CA CYS A 22 -5.26 -1.21 -1.28
C CYS A 22 -4.68 0.12 -1.79
N ALA A 23 -4.94 0.50 -3.04
CA ALA A 23 -4.40 1.75 -3.58
C ALA A 23 -5.25 2.96 -3.16
N ASP A 24 -6.57 2.80 -3.00
CA ASP A 24 -7.41 3.87 -2.46
C ASP A 24 -6.95 4.24 -1.04
N LEU A 25 -6.62 3.25 -0.20
CA LEU A 25 -6.03 3.46 1.12
C LEU A 25 -4.67 4.17 1.04
N ALA A 26 -3.79 3.73 0.13
CA ALA A 26 -2.47 4.37 -0.04
C ALA A 26 -2.60 5.86 -0.40
N LEU A 27 -3.52 6.21 -1.32
CA LEU A 27 -3.81 7.59 -1.70
C LEU A 27 -4.44 8.40 -0.56
N LEU A 28 -5.36 7.79 0.19
CA LEU A 28 -5.97 8.42 1.37
C LEU A 28 -4.89 8.83 2.38
N LEU A 29 -3.93 7.95 2.65
CA LEU A 29 -2.83 8.22 3.57
C LEU A 29 -1.94 9.36 3.05
N GLN A 30 -1.63 9.40 1.75
CA GLN A 30 -0.87 10.52 1.16
C GLN A 30 -1.56 11.87 1.43
N ARG A 31 -2.88 11.92 1.23
CA ARG A 31 -3.65 13.15 1.44
C ARG A 31 -3.71 13.53 2.92
N GLU A 32 -4.13 12.61 3.77
CA GLU A 32 -4.52 12.90 5.16
C GLU A 32 -3.34 12.95 6.15
N LEU A 33 -2.23 12.27 5.85
CA LEU A 33 -1.03 12.26 6.71
C LEU A 33 0.11 13.12 6.15
N PHE A 34 0.23 13.19 4.82
CA PHE A 34 1.37 13.85 4.18
C PHE A 34 1.00 15.10 3.39
N GLY A 35 -0.28 15.47 3.34
CA GLY A 35 -0.77 16.64 2.58
C GLY A 35 -0.53 16.55 1.07
N ARG A 36 -0.24 15.35 0.55
CA ARG A 36 0.09 15.10 -0.86
C ARG A 36 -1.15 14.63 -1.59
N THR A 37 -1.57 15.36 -2.62
CA THR A 37 -2.64 14.92 -3.53
C THR A 37 -2.02 14.18 -4.70
N VAL A 38 -1.97 12.86 -4.60
CA VAL A 38 -1.52 11.98 -5.69
C VAL A 38 -2.74 11.67 -6.56
N VAL A 39 -2.67 12.03 -7.85
CA VAL A 39 -3.71 11.74 -8.83
C VAL A 39 -3.22 10.63 -9.74
N LEU A 40 -3.94 9.50 -9.76
CA LEU A 40 -3.71 8.46 -10.75
C LEU A 40 -4.13 8.97 -12.12
N ALA A 41 -3.24 8.90 -13.11
CA ALA A 41 -3.56 9.29 -14.47
C ALA A 41 -4.61 8.32 -15.06
N GLY A 42 -5.80 8.83 -15.38
CA GLY A 42 -6.92 8.06 -15.91
C GLY A 42 -7.86 7.49 -14.84
N LYS A 43 -9.10 7.15 -15.25
CA LYS A 43 -10.01 6.36 -14.40
C LYS A 43 -9.31 5.04 -14.11
N ARG A 44 -8.84 4.86 -12.88
CA ARG A 44 -8.24 3.60 -12.44
C ARG A 44 -9.10 2.43 -12.90
N VAL A 45 -8.54 1.62 -13.80
CA VAL A 45 -9.20 0.38 -14.19
C VAL A 45 -9.20 -0.46 -12.92
N ARG A 46 -10.36 -0.99 -12.55
CA ARG A 46 -10.53 -1.92 -11.43
C ARG A 46 -10.86 -3.29 -12.02
N PRO A 47 -9.91 -3.99 -12.67
CA PRO A 47 -10.19 -5.31 -13.19
C PRO A 47 -10.59 -6.21 -12.02
N LEU A 48 -11.61 -7.03 -12.25
CA LEU A 48 -11.95 -8.10 -11.30
C LEU A 48 -10.96 -9.26 -11.39
N GLU A 49 -10.23 -9.37 -12.51
CA GLU A 49 -9.17 -10.35 -12.71
C GLU A 49 -7.90 -9.95 -11.97
N LEU A 50 -7.36 -10.88 -11.16
CA LEU A 50 -6.23 -10.65 -10.26
C LEU A 50 -4.96 -10.20 -10.99
N ASP A 51 -4.63 -10.83 -12.12
CA ASP A 51 -3.42 -10.49 -12.90
C ASP A 51 -3.50 -9.09 -13.50
N ALA A 52 -4.68 -8.69 -13.98
CA ALA A 52 -4.89 -7.36 -14.53
C ALA A 52 -4.88 -6.30 -13.43
N GLN A 53 -5.40 -6.62 -12.23
CA GLN A 53 -5.29 -5.75 -11.07
C GLN A 53 -3.82 -5.59 -10.64
N ALA A 54 -3.04 -6.67 -10.72
CA ALA A 54 -1.63 -6.64 -10.40
C ALA A 54 -0.83 -5.74 -11.35
N ALA A 55 -0.99 -5.94 -12.66
CA ALA A 55 -0.35 -5.11 -13.67
C ALA A 55 -0.73 -3.63 -13.52
N ALA A 56 -2.00 -3.32 -13.20
CA ALA A 56 -2.43 -1.94 -12.96
C ALA A 56 -1.71 -1.32 -11.75
N ILE A 57 -1.60 -2.05 -10.63
CA ILE A 57 -0.93 -1.57 -9.41
C ILE A 57 0.57 -1.38 -9.63
N ALA A 58 1.24 -2.34 -10.25
CA ALA A 58 2.66 -2.24 -10.59
C ALA A 58 2.91 -1.05 -11.55
N GLY A 59 2.06 -0.88 -12.56
CA GLY A 59 2.06 0.27 -13.47
C GLY A 59 2.01 1.60 -12.70
N TYR A 60 1.08 1.76 -11.77
CA TYR A 60 0.95 2.98 -10.97
C TYR A 60 2.19 3.31 -10.14
N CYS A 61 2.80 2.31 -9.48
CA CYS A 61 4.01 2.54 -8.70
C CYS A 61 5.17 3.05 -9.59
N SER A 62 5.32 2.48 -10.79
CA SER A 62 6.36 2.92 -11.73
C SER A 62 6.11 4.31 -12.33
N GLU A 63 4.85 4.65 -12.61
CA GLU A 63 4.49 5.94 -13.18
C GLU A 63 4.58 7.07 -12.14
N LEU A 64 4.01 6.84 -10.95
CA LEU A 64 3.87 7.86 -9.90
C LEU A 64 5.01 7.87 -8.89
N GLY A 65 5.83 6.83 -8.86
CA GLY A 65 6.89 6.65 -7.86
C GLY A 65 8.29 6.58 -8.47
N THR A 66 9.29 6.76 -7.61
CA THR A 66 10.70 6.47 -7.88
C THR A 66 11.16 5.41 -6.91
N ALA A 67 11.78 4.32 -7.40
CA ALA A 67 12.27 3.25 -6.54
C ALA A 67 13.31 3.77 -5.53
N VAL A 68 13.24 3.32 -4.28
CA VAL A 68 14.16 3.70 -3.20
C VAL A 68 14.62 2.47 -2.43
N GLU A 69 15.89 2.46 -2.02
CA GLU A 69 16.45 1.40 -1.17
C GLU A 69 16.11 1.63 0.31
N PHE A 70 16.06 2.90 0.72
CA PHE A 70 15.80 3.32 2.10
C PHE A 70 14.47 4.07 2.16
N PRO A 71 13.36 3.38 2.47
CA PRO A 71 12.05 4.00 2.54
C PRO A 71 11.94 4.98 3.71
N GLN A 72 11.08 5.98 3.55
CA GLN A 72 10.69 6.95 4.56
C GLN A 72 9.18 6.87 4.78
N ASP A 73 8.70 7.43 5.89
CA ASP A 73 7.27 7.53 6.18
C ASP A 73 6.51 8.07 4.97
N GLY A 74 5.54 7.29 4.49
CA GLY A 74 4.68 7.64 3.36
C GLY A 74 5.13 7.08 2.02
N ASP A 75 6.31 6.46 1.91
CA ASP A 75 6.69 5.77 0.67
C ASP A 75 5.76 4.58 0.43
N ALA A 76 5.45 4.31 -0.84
CA ALA A 76 4.68 3.15 -1.25
C ALA A 76 5.51 1.86 -1.08
N VAL A 77 4.83 0.80 -0.66
CA VAL A 77 5.38 -0.56 -0.60
C VAL A 77 4.65 -1.39 -1.63
N LEU A 78 5.36 -1.85 -2.65
CA LEU A 78 4.83 -2.78 -3.62
C LEU A 78 5.01 -4.20 -3.07
N MET A 79 3.92 -4.96 -3.05
CA MET A 79 3.85 -6.30 -2.51
C MET A 79 3.20 -7.26 -3.50
N ARG A 80 3.50 -8.54 -3.35
CA ARG A 80 2.79 -9.63 -4.02
C ARG A 80 2.36 -10.69 -3.02
N ASP A 81 1.29 -11.41 -3.33
CA ASP A 81 1.00 -12.67 -2.66
C ASP A 81 2.14 -13.66 -2.94
N PHE A 82 2.45 -14.53 -1.97
CA PHE A 82 3.53 -15.51 -2.06
C PHE A 82 3.43 -16.39 -3.31
N ASP A 83 2.20 -16.81 -3.63
CA ASP A 83 1.87 -17.66 -4.78
C ASP A 83 1.62 -16.87 -6.08
N ALA A 84 1.71 -15.54 -6.05
CA ALA A 84 1.53 -14.70 -7.23
C ALA A 84 2.86 -14.38 -7.91
N ALA A 85 2.89 -14.46 -9.24
CA ALA A 85 4.04 -14.12 -10.06
C ALA A 85 4.26 -12.60 -10.21
N GLN A 86 3.21 -11.79 -9.97
CA GLN A 86 3.25 -10.34 -10.14
C GLN A 86 2.82 -9.61 -8.88
N ALA A 87 3.40 -8.43 -8.67
CA ALA A 87 3.02 -7.53 -7.60
C ALA A 87 1.67 -6.88 -7.89
N GLY A 88 0.67 -7.26 -7.10
CA GLY A 88 -0.68 -6.71 -7.20
C GLY A 88 -1.23 -6.17 -5.90
N HIS A 89 -0.35 -5.85 -4.97
CA HIS A 89 -0.73 -5.30 -3.69
C HIS A 89 0.15 -4.10 -3.34
N ILE A 90 -0.45 -3.08 -2.74
CA ILE A 90 0.24 -1.86 -2.35
C ILE A 90 -0.10 -1.51 -0.91
N GLY A 91 0.88 -0.99 -0.19
CA GLY A 91 0.72 -0.41 1.13
C GLY A 91 1.56 0.86 1.29
N THR A 92 1.48 1.45 2.47
CA THR A 92 2.26 2.63 2.83
C THR A 92 3.25 2.27 3.92
N TYR A 93 4.53 2.57 3.70
CA TYR A 93 5.59 2.38 4.68
C TYR A 93 5.47 3.43 5.78
N VAL A 94 5.60 2.99 7.02
CA VAL A 94 5.71 3.86 8.19
C VAL A 94 6.70 3.26 9.19
N PHE A 95 7.55 4.11 9.76
CA PHE A 95 8.46 3.76 10.84
C PHE A 95 7.87 4.22 12.17
N THR A 96 7.36 3.27 12.95
CA THR A 96 6.72 3.52 14.24
C THR A 96 7.10 2.44 15.23
N ASN A 97 7.04 2.73 16.54
CA ASN A 97 7.46 1.81 17.60
C ASN A 97 8.85 1.18 17.34
N TYR A 98 9.77 2.00 16.83
CA TYR A 98 11.15 1.60 16.50
C TYR A 98 11.27 0.45 15.48
N ALA A 99 10.23 0.21 14.67
CA ALA A 99 10.22 -0.84 13.66
C ALA A 99 9.54 -0.39 12.36
N PRO A 100 9.95 -0.96 11.21
CA PRO A 100 9.31 -0.72 9.93
C PRO A 100 7.96 -1.45 9.88
N HIS A 101 6.92 -0.72 9.51
CA HIS A 101 5.57 -1.23 9.33
C HIS A 101 5.02 -0.85 7.96
N VAL A 102 4.01 -1.60 7.52
CA VAL A 102 3.23 -1.34 6.32
C VAL A 102 1.76 -1.25 6.72
N LEU A 103 1.14 -0.12 6.40
CA LEU A 103 -0.30 0.03 6.49
C LEU A 103 -0.91 -0.34 5.13
N HIS A 104 -1.75 -1.38 5.12
CA HIS A 104 -2.33 -1.89 3.88
C HIS A 104 -3.70 -2.51 4.14
N THR A 105 -4.46 -2.77 3.07
CA THR A 105 -5.72 -3.52 3.14
C THR A 105 -5.82 -4.48 1.96
N SER A 106 -6.54 -5.58 2.11
CA SER A 106 -6.82 -6.51 1.01
C SER A 106 -8.18 -7.15 1.19
N HIS A 107 -8.68 -7.77 0.12
CA HIS A 107 -9.94 -8.53 0.18
C HIS A 107 -9.90 -9.64 1.25
N LYS A 108 -8.76 -10.34 1.40
CA LYS A 108 -8.56 -11.40 2.38
C LYS A 108 -8.62 -10.89 3.82
N LEU A 109 -8.11 -9.68 4.07
CA LEU A 109 -8.07 -9.07 5.39
C LEU A 109 -9.41 -8.42 5.78
N GLY A 110 -10.22 -7.99 4.81
CA GLY A 110 -11.52 -7.36 5.04
C GLY A 110 -11.46 -5.93 5.59
N SER A 111 -10.32 -5.49 6.13
CA SER A 111 -10.06 -4.12 6.58
C SER A 111 -8.61 -3.72 6.42
N SER A 112 -8.28 -2.46 6.67
CA SER A 112 -6.90 -1.99 6.77
C SER A 112 -6.24 -2.46 8.07
N VAL A 113 -4.97 -2.82 7.97
CA VAL A 113 -4.17 -3.34 9.07
C VAL A 113 -2.76 -2.77 8.98
N LEU A 114 -2.13 -2.61 10.14
CA LEU A 114 -0.74 -2.23 10.26
C LEU A 114 0.08 -3.46 10.63
N HIS A 115 0.91 -3.94 9.73
CA HIS A 115 1.80 -5.08 9.97
C HIS A 115 3.25 -4.63 10.01
N ARG A 116 4.07 -5.27 10.85
CA ARG A 116 5.53 -5.12 10.74
C ARG A 116 5.99 -5.72 9.42
N VAL A 117 6.92 -5.06 8.73
CA VAL A 117 7.47 -5.55 7.45
C VAL A 117 7.99 -6.99 7.58
N GLN A 118 8.67 -7.28 8.69
CA GLN A 118 9.24 -8.61 8.96
C GLN A 118 8.19 -9.72 9.13
N ASP A 119 6.94 -9.38 9.49
CA ASP A 119 5.89 -10.38 9.72
C ASP A 119 5.07 -10.66 8.45
N LEU A 120 5.23 -9.84 7.39
CA LEU A 120 4.43 -9.94 6.15
C LEU A 120 4.52 -11.32 5.49
N GLN A 121 5.67 -11.97 5.53
CA GLN A 121 5.84 -13.32 4.98
C GLN A 121 4.94 -14.34 5.69
N GLY A 122 4.72 -14.20 6.99
CA GLY A 122 3.79 -15.03 7.76
C GLY A 122 2.33 -14.87 7.34
N TYR A 123 1.99 -13.74 6.69
CA TYR A 123 0.68 -13.46 6.09
C TYR A 123 0.63 -13.78 4.59
N GLY A 124 1.67 -14.42 4.04
CA GLY A 124 1.75 -14.77 2.63
C GLY A 124 1.99 -13.57 1.71
N LEU A 125 2.59 -12.48 2.22
CA LEU A 125 2.95 -11.30 1.44
C LEU A 125 4.47 -11.16 1.35
N ILE A 126 4.95 -10.85 0.15
CA ILE A 126 6.35 -10.56 -0.14
C ILE A 126 6.46 -9.09 -0.58
N VAL A 127 7.40 -8.36 0.02
CA VAL A 127 7.76 -7.00 -0.43
C VAL A 127 8.66 -7.11 -1.66
N GLU A 128 8.23 -6.48 -2.74
CA GLU A 128 8.96 -6.43 -4.02
C GLU A 128 9.82 -5.17 -4.12
N GLY A 129 9.39 -4.06 -3.50
CA GLY A 129 10.17 -2.84 -3.46
C GLY A 129 9.46 -1.67 -2.81
N TYR A 130 10.22 -0.59 -2.61
CA TYR A 130 9.74 0.67 -2.05
C TYR A 130 9.82 1.79 -3.07
N TYR A 131 8.82 2.67 -3.07
CA TYR A 131 8.68 3.72 -4.07
C TYR A 131 8.31 5.04 -3.42
N ARG A 132 9.08 6.09 -3.67
CA ARG A 132 8.77 7.44 -3.24
C ARG A 132 7.86 8.11 -4.26
N TRP A 133 6.70 8.59 -3.82
CA TRP A 133 5.78 9.37 -4.65
C TRP A 133 6.48 10.61 -5.19
N LYS A 134 6.27 10.91 -6.49
CA LYS A 134 6.72 12.13 -7.17
C LYS A 134 5.88 13.35 -6.79
#